data_AF-A0A5C7LME8-F1
#
_entry.id   AF-A0A5C7LME8-F1
#
_cell.length_a   1.000
_cell.length_b   1.000
_cell.length_c   1.000
_cell.angle_alpha   90.00
_cell.angle_beta   90.00
_cell.angle_gamma   90.00
#
_symmetry.space_group_name_H-M   'P 1'
#
loop_
_entity.id
_entity.type
_entity.pdbx_description
1 polymer ?
#
loop_
_entity_poly.entity_id
_entity_poly.type
_entity_poly.pdbx_seq_one_letter_code
_entity_poly.pdbx_strand_id
1 'polypeptide(L)'
;MVGFLIFLIILCILLAVAVGFALFYLWRFVNIILLLENDFSEAVEVLRGAEESIEDCLSQPMFFDSPQVQAATMDALLGVRASKVAVGKLIHKFTLRSKQKFVDIVEEEKEEKE
;
A
#
# COMPACT_ATOMS: atom_id res chain seq x y z
N MET A 1 -50.53 12.32 12.19
CA MET A 1 -49.95 11.04 11.73
C MET A 1 -49.42 11.09 10.31
N VAL A 2 -50.16 11.61 9.32
CA VAL A 2 -49.71 11.67 7.91
C VAL A 2 -48.42 12.49 7.71
N GLY A 3 -48.30 13.65 8.37
CA GLY A 3 -47.06 14.47 8.27
C GLY A 3 -45.80 13.79 8.81
N PHE A 4 -45.94 12.95 9.85
CA PHE A 4 -44.83 12.18 10.41
C PHE A 4 -44.37 11.07 9.45
N LEU A 5 -45.30 10.42 8.75
CA LEU A 5 -44.98 9.43 7.72
C LEU A 5 -44.23 10.05 6.54
N ILE A 6 -44.66 11.24 6.07
CA ILE A 6 -43.98 11.96 4.98
C ILE A 6 -42.55 12.33 5.38
N PHE A 7 -42.35 12.82 6.61
CA PHE A 7 -41.02 13.13 7.14
C PHE A 7 -40.10 11.90 7.16
N LEU A 8 -40.58 10.75 7.65
CA LEU A 8 -39.80 9.51 7.66
C LEU A 8 -39.41 9.04 6.24
N ILE A 9 -40.33 9.15 5.28
CA ILE A 9 -40.04 8.78 3.88
C ILE A 9 -38.93 9.66 3.31
N ILE A 10 -39.00 10.98 3.52
CA ILE A 10 -37.97 11.91 3.04
C ILE A 10 -36.62 11.61 3.72
N LEU A 11 -36.62 11.35 5.02
CA LEU A 11 -35.43 11.00 5.77
C LEU A 11 -34.79 9.70 5.25
N CYS A 12 -35.58 8.66 4.98
CA CYS A 12 -35.10 7.41 4.42
C CYS A 12 -34.50 7.58 3.02
N ILE A 13 -35.11 8.41 2.17
CA ILE A 13 -34.56 8.71 0.83
C ILE A 13 -33.23 9.45 0.95
N LEU A 14 -33.15 10.46 1.82
CA LEU A 14 -31.91 11.20 2.05
C LEU A 14 -30.78 10.27 2.53
N LEU A 15 -31.10 9.36 3.46
CA LEU A 15 -30.15 8.42 4.03
C LEU A 15 -29.70 7.38 2.99
N ALA A 16 -30.63 6.89 2.16
CA ALA A 16 -30.29 5.99 1.04
C ALA A 16 -29.37 6.65 0.01
N VAL A 17 -29.61 7.92 -0.33
CA VAL A 17 -28.73 8.68 -1.22
C VAL A 17 -27.34 8.87 -0.60
N ALA A 18 -27.27 9.25 0.68
CA ALA A 18 -26.00 9.43 1.38
C ALA A 18 -25.18 8.13 1.43
N VAL A 19 -25.83 7.00 1.73
CA VAL A 19 -25.18 5.67 1.72
C VAL A 19 -24.74 5.29 0.31
N GLY A 20 -25.56 5.55 -0.71
CA GLY A 20 -25.20 5.32 -2.11
C GLY A 20 -23.95 6.09 -2.52
N PHE A 21 -23.86 7.37 -2.17
CA PHE A 21 -22.67 8.18 -2.40
C PHE A 21 -21.45 7.64 -1.65
N ALA A 22 -21.60 7.28 -0.37
CA ALA A 22 -20.50 6.73 0.42
C ALA A 22 -19.96 5.42 -0.20
N LEU A 23 -20.84 4.51 -0.59
CA LEU A 23 -20.46 3.25 -1.24
C LEU A 23 -19.77 3.49 -2.59
N PHE A 24 -20.22 4.47 -3.38
CA PHE A 24 -19.61 4.81 -4.66
C PHE A 24 -18.15 5.25 -4.50
N TYR A 25 -17.88 6.16 -3.55
CA TYR A 25 -16.51 6.61 -3.27
C TYR A 25 -15.65 5.49 -2.69
N LEU A 26 -16.21 4.66 -1.82
CA LEU A 26 -15.48 3.56 -1.19
C LEU A 26 -15.09 2.50 -2.22
N TRP A 27 -15.96 2.17 -3.16
CA TRP A 27 -15.62 1.27 -4.27
C TRP A 27 -14.50 1.85 -5.15
N ARG A 28 -14.59 3.14 -5.51
CA ARG A 28 -13.53 3.78 -6.29
C ARG A 28 -12.18 3.74 -5.56
N PHE A 29 -12.19 3.96 -4.26
CA PHE A 29 -10.99 3.92 -3.43
C PHE A 29 -10.37 2.51 -3.37
N VAL A 30 -11.18 1.46 -3.21
CA VAL A 30 -10.72 0.07 -3.24
C VAL A 30 -10.04 -0.26 -4.58
N ASN A 31 -10.61 0.17 -5.70
CA ASN A 31 -9.99 -0.06 -7.01
C ASN A 31 -8.61 0.61 -7.15
N ILE A 32 -8.42 1.82 -6.58
CA ILE A 32 -7.12 2.51 -6.59
C ILE A 32 -6.10 1.73 -5.75
N ILE A 33 -6.51 1.24 -4.58
CA ILE A 33 -5.65 0.42 -3.70
C ILE A 33 -5.21 -0.85 -4.42
N LEU A 34 -6.12 -1.55 -5.09
CA LEU A 34 -5.80 -2.78 -5.83
C LEU A 34 -4.84 -2.51 -7.00
N LEU A 35 -5.01 -1.39 -7.70
CA LEU A 35 -4.09 -1.00 -8.76
C LEU A 35 -2.68 -0.72 -8.21
N LEU A 36 -2.60 -0.03 -7.07
CA LEU A 36 -1.33 0.24 -6.40
C LEU A 36 -0.64 -1.04 -5.89
N GLU A 37 -1.40 -2.03 -5.40
CA GLU A 37 -0.86 -3.34 -5.01
C GLU A 37 -0.19 -4.05 -6.21
N ASN A 38 -0.81 -3.99 -7.38
CA ASN A 38 -0.23 -4.53 -8.61
C ASN A 38 1.05 -3.79 -9.01
N ASP A 39 1.04 -2.45 -9.02
CA ASP A 39 2.21 -1.64 -9.39
C ASP A 39 3.42 -1.96 -8.47
N PHE A 40 3.17 -2.14 -7.17
CA PHE A 40 4.23 -2.54 -6.25
C PHE A 40 4.72 -3.98 -6.47
N SER A 41 3.84 -4.91 -6.84
CA SER A 41 4.25 -6.29 -7.18
C SER A 41 5.16 -6.29 -8.40
N GLU A 42 4.82 -5.51 -9.43
CA GLU A 42 5.65 -5.34 -10.63
C GLU A 42 7.01 -4.73 -10.28
N ALA A 43 7.03 -3.71 -9.41
CA ALA A 43 8.29 -3.12 -8.93
C ALA A 43 9.19 -4.16 -8.23
N VAL A 44 8.62 -5.08 -7.43
CA VAL A 44 9.38 -6.16 -6.78
C VAL A 44 9.96 -7.14 -7.79
N GLU A 45 9.23 -7.45 -8.87
CA GLU A 45 9.73 -8.30 -9.96
C GLU A 45 10.91 -7.65 -10.70
N VAL A 46 10.82 -6.36 -11.00
CA VAL A 46 11.93 -5.60 -11.60
C VAL A 46 13.15 -5.59 -10.69
N LEU A 47 12.98 -5.39 -9.38
CA LEU A 47 14.09 -5.46 -8.41
C LEU A 47 14.72 -6.86 -8.36
N ARG A 48 13.93 -7.92 -8.53
CA ARG A 48 14.44 -9.29 -8.62
C ARG A 48 15.29 -9.50 -9.88
N GLY A 49 14.87 -8.97 -11.03
CA GLY A 49 15.66 -9.02 -12.26
C GLY A 49 16.98 -8.23 -12.14
N ALA A 50 16.96 -7.09 -11.43
CA ALA A 50 18.17 -6.33 -11.14
C ALA A 50 19.13 -7.09 -10.21
N GLU A 51 18.60 -7.77 -9.18
CA GLU A 51 19.38 -8.64 -8.29
C GLU A 51 20.07 -9.77 -9.07
N GLU A 52 19.33 -10.48 -9.92
CA GLU A 52 19.84 -11.58 -10.76
C GLU A 52 20.90 -11.09 -11.75
N SER A 53 20.69 -9.93 -12.38
CA SER A 53 21.67 -9.34 -13.30
C SER A 53 22.99 -8.98 -12.60
N ILE A 54 22.93 -8.49 -11.36
CA ILE A 54 24.13 -8.15 -10.57
C ILE A 54 24.84 -9.42 -10.10
N GLU A 55 24.08 -10.45 -9.70
CA GLU A 55 24.61 -11.75 -9.31
C GLU A 55 25.31 -12.45 -10.47
N ASP A 56 24.72 -12.40 -11.67
CA ASP A 56 25.33 -12.88 -12.91
C ASP A 56 26.64 -12.14 -13.23
N CYS A 57 26.66 -10.81 -13.09
CA CYS A 57 27.89 -10.02 -13.27
C CYS A 57 28.99 -10.42 -12.28
N LEU A 58 28.64 -10.65 -11.01
CA LEU A 58 29.59 -11.10 -9.99
C LEU A 58 30.12 -12.52 -10.23
N SER A 59 29.34 -13.37 -10.92
CA SER A 59 29.76 -14.73 -11.28
C SER A 59 30.80 -14.77 -12.41
N GLN A 60 30.93 -13.69 -13.19
CA GLN A 60 31.86 -13.64 -14.31
C GLN A 60 33.32 -13.48 -13.85
N PRO A 61 34.25 -14.26 -14.41
CA PRO A 61 35.66 -14.29 -13.99
C PRO A 61 36.40 -12.96 -14.20
N MET A 62 35.85 -12.04 -15.01
CA MET A 62 36.47 -10.77 -15.37
C MET A 62 36.45 -9.72 -14.25
N PHE A 63 35.58 -9.86 -13.23
CA PHE A 63 35.44 -8.89 -12.15
C PHE A 63 36.33 -9.16 -10.93
N PHE A 64 37.07 -10.29 -10.91
CA PHE A 64 38.00 -10.64 -9.83
C PHE A 64 39.35 -9.92 -9.92
N ASP A 65 39.60 -9.14 -10.99
CA ASP A 65 40.86 -8.42 -11.20
C ASP A 65 40.98 -7.15 -10.35
N SER A 66 39.88 -6.59 -9.84
CA SER A 66 39.89 -5.45 -8.93
C SER A 66 39.03 -5.69 -7.68
N PRO A 67 39.65 -5.83 -6.49
CA PRO A 67 38.90 -6.03 -5.25
C PRO A 67 37.99 -4.84 -4.90
N GLN A 68 38.28 -3.63 -5.43
CA GLN A 68 37.45 -2.45 -5.22
C GLN A 68 36.13 -2.53 -6.00
N VAL A 69 36.17 -3.05 -7.23
CA VAL A 69 34.98 -3.22 -8.07
C VAL A 69 34.10 -4.33 -7.49
N GLN A 70 34.70 -5.42 -7.04
CA GLN A 70 33.97 -6.49 -6.37
C GLN A 70 33.25 -6.00 -5.10
N ALA A 71 33.91 -5.20 -4.27
CA ALA A 71 33.32 -4.63 -3.06
C ALA A 71 32.15 -3.67 -3.39
N ALA A 72 32.31 -2.80 -4.39
CA ALA A 72 31.27 -1.87 -4.81
C ALA A 72 30.04 -2.60 -5.38
N THR A 73 30.24 -3.65 -6.18
CA THR A 73 29.15 -4.44 -6.75
C THR A 73 28.44 -5.29 -5.69
N MET A 74 29.18 -5.81 -4.70
CA MET A 74 28.60 -6.52 -3.55
C MET A 74 27.74 -5.59 -2.67
N ASP A 75 28.20 -4.35 -2.43
CA ASP A 75 27.43 -3.35 -1.69
C ASP A 75 26.15 -2.94 -2.46
N ALA A 76 26.25 -2.78 -3.78
CA ALA A 76 25.09 -2.56 -4.64
C ALA A 76 24.08 -3.72 -4.58
N LEU A 77 24.55 -4.98 -4.60
CA LEU A 77 23.70 -6.17 -4.45
C LEU A 77 22.96 -6.17 -3.10
N LEU A 78 23.65 -5.84 -2.01
CA LEU A 78 23.04 -5.71 -0.68
C LEU A 78 21.99 -4.59 -0.64
N GLY A 79 22.26 -3.46 -1.30
CA GLY A 79 21.32 -2.35 -1.45
C GLY A 79 20.05 -2.74 -2.21
N VAL A 80 20.18 -3.49 -3.31
CA VAL A 80 19.03 -4.00 -4.09
C VAL A 80 18.21 -5.01 -3.27
N ARG A 81 18.88 -5.94 -2.57
CA ARG A 81 18.22 -6.90 -1.66
C ARG A 81 17.47 -6.20 -0.53
N ALA A 82 18.09 -5.22 0.11
CA ALA A 82 17.46 -4.43 1.17
C ALA A 82 16.23 -3.68 0.64
N SER A 83 16.34 -3.07 -0.55
CA SER A 83 15.25 -2.36 -1.20
C SER A 83 14.09 -3.30 -1.53
N LYS A 84 14.37 -4.49 -2.07
CA LYS A 84 13.36 -5.53 -2.36
C LYS A 84 12.60 -5.95 -1.11
N VAL A 85 13.32 -6.19 0.00
CA VAL A 85 12.71 -6.55 1.29
C VAL A 85 11.88 -5.39 1.86
N ALA A 86 12.35 -4.15 1.75
CA ALA A 86 11.64 -2.98 2.21
C ALA A 86 10.31 -2.77 1.44
N VAL A 87 10.34 -2.89 0.11
CA VAL A 87 9.14 -2.81 -0.74
C VAL A 87 8.20 -3.99 -0.44
N GLY A 88 8.70 -5.22 -0.31
CA GLY A 88 7.87 -6.37 0.07
C GLY A 88 7.18 -6.20 1.42
N LYS A 89 7.89 -5.66 2.43
CA LYS A 89 7.30 -5.31 3.74
C LYS A 89 6.27 -4.20 3.62
N LEU A 90 6.49 -3.22 2.74
CA LEU A 90 5.55 -2.13 2.47
C LEU A 90 4.24 -2.68 1.91
N ILE A 91 4.32 -3.54 0.88
CA ILE A 91 3.17 -4.23 0.28
C ILE A 91 2.42 -5.00 1.35
N HIS A 92 3.11 -5.83 2.13
CA HIS A 92 2.46 -6.64 3.16
C HIS A 92 1.74 -5.78 4.22
N LYS A 93 2.38 -4.70 4.69
CA LYS A 93 1.74 -3.73 5.61
C LYS A 93 0.56 -3.03 4.95
N PHE A 94 0.65 -2.69 3.68
CA PHE A 94 -0.41 -2.03 2.93
C PHE A 94 -1.61 -2.96 2.73
N THR A 95 -1.40 -4.22 2.33
CA THR A 95 -2.44 -5.25 2.21
C THR A 95 -3.10 -5.57 3.56
N LEU A 96 -2.33 -5.58 4.65
CA LEU A 96 -2.90 -5.72 6.00
C LEU A 96 -3.78 -4.52 6.37
N ARG A 97 -3.29 -3.29 6.12
CA ARG A 97 -4.03 -2.05 6.41
C ARG A 97 -5.25 -1.86 5.51
N SER A 98 -5.21 -2.30 4.26
CA SER A 98 -6.36 -2.23 3.34
C SER A 98 -7.47 -3.21 3.73
N LYS A 99 -7.11 -4.33 4.39
CA LYS A 99 -8.05 -5.32 4.95
C LYS A 99 -8.53 -4.97 6.36
N GLN A 100 -7.78 -4.16 7.11
CA GLN A 100 -8.21 -3.65 8.40
C GLN A 100 -9.23 -2.53 8.20
N LYS A 101 -10.43 -2.75 8.72
CA LYS A 101 -11.55 -1.80 8.74
C LYS A 101 -11.04 -0.48 9.36
N PHE A 102 -10.94 0.59 8.58
CA PHE A 102 -10.62 1.93 9.06
C PHE A 102 -11.74 2.43 10.00
N VAL A 103 -11.69 2.02 11.25
CA VAL A 103 -12.45 2.60 12.37
C VAL A 103 -11.48 2.69 13.54
N ASP A 104 -10.56 3.64 13.47
CA ASP A 104 -10.07 4.29 14.67
C ASP A 104 -10.66 5.70 14.61
N ILE A 105 -11.84 5.84 15.20
CA ILE A 105 -12.32 7.15 15.64
C ILE A 105 -11.27 7.58 16.65
N VAL A 106 -10.43 8.54 16.27
CA VAL A 106 -9.58 9.24 17.24
C VAL A 106 -10.56 9.95 18.16
N GLU A 107 -10.88 9.33 19.29
CA GLU A 107 -11.51 10.01 20.41
C GLU A 107 -10.51 11.07 20.86
N GLU A 108 -10.71 12.31 20.41
CA GLU A 108 -10.09 13.46 21.04
C GLU A 108 -10.56 13.45 22.50
N GLU A 109 -9.64 13.13 23.40
CA GLU A 109 -9.79 13.35 24.84
C GLU A 109 -10.22 14.81 25.04
N LYS A 110 -11.49 15.02 25.37
CA LYS A 110 -11.93 16.28 25.96
C LYS A 110 -11.25 16.36 27.31
N GLU A 111 -10.23 17.21 27.41
CA GLU A 111 -9.73 17.75 28.67
C GLU A 111 -10.93 18.34 29.44
N GLU A 112 -11.48 17.60 30.39
CA GLU A 112 -12.25 18.17 31.49
C GLU A 112 -11.30 19.03 32.32
N LYS A 113 -11.36 20.35 32.10
CA LYS A 113 -10.95 21.34 33.09
C LYS A 113 -12.21 21.87 33.76
N GLU A 114 -12.52 21.30 34.93
CA GLU A 114 -13.20 22.02 36.02
C GLU A 114 -12.25 22.13 37.21
#